data_AF-A0AAV7P295-F1
#
_entry.id   AF-A0AAV7P295-F1
#
_cell.length_a   1.000
_cell.length_b   1.000
_cell.length_c   1.000
_cell.angle_alpha   90.00
_cell.angle_beta   90.00
_cell.angle_gamma   90.00
#
_symmetry.space_group_name_H-M   'P 1'
#
loop_
_entity.id
_entity.type
_entity.pdbx_description
1 polymer ?
#
loop_
_entity_poly.entity_id
_entity_poly.type
_entity_poly.pdbx_seq_one_letter_code
_entity_poly.pdbx_strand_id
1 'polypeptide(L)'
;MPRCKTMGKATGKPALQLLFSEALCQQKHSSAEDPPSLCCPNKADDTQGATMDHILQEISAVSRKLEGMDNTMVALMAETRSMCLDITGFQSQISGLDQRVATVETQVASWTDRDLELLHLRSKLTDLEDRGRLNNNHLLGFPEGVEGADIFSYLRDILPKLTDITVDPLWNSRGRTDWAPRDRREMAARSNYRLYAMTFAAPPTATDGSNTRAAPIG
;
A
#
# COMPACT_ATOMS: atom_id res chain seq x y z
N MET A 1 -36.65 -8.12 -22.72
CA MET A 1 -35.78 -6.98 -22.36
C MET A 1 -34.33 -7.43 -22.38
N PRO A 2 -33.45 -6.88 -23.24
CA PRO A 2 -32.06 -7.30 -23.29
C PRO A 2 -31.24 -6.47 -22.30
N ARG A 3 -30.46 -7.16 -21.45
CA ARG A 3 -29.43 -6.53 -20.61
C ARG A 3 -28.09 -6.60 -21.34
N CYS A 4 -27.68 -5.45 -21.87
CA CYS A 4 -26.29 -5.12 -22.17
C CYS A 4 -25.49 -4.90 -20.86
N LYS A 5 -24.16 -4.99 -21.00
CA LYS A 5 -23.04 -4.58 -20.10
C LYS A 5 -22.37 -5.76 -19.38
N THR A 6 -21.04 -5.92 -19.35
CA THR A 6 -19.91 -5.03 -19.74
C THR A 6 -18.59 -5.81 -19.73
N MET A 7 -17.75 -5.52 -20.73
CA MET A 7 -16.31 -5.21 -20.66
C MET A 7 -15.30 -6.27 -20.21
N GLY A 8 -14.41 -6.61 -21.16
CA GLY A 8 -13.25 -7.46 -20.97
C GLY A 8 -12.07 -6.76 -20.31
N LYS A 9 -11.26 -7.56 -19.61
CA LYS A 9 -9.96 -7.17 -19.07
C LYS A 9 -8.91 -7.34 -20.18
N ALA A 10 -8.53 -6.22 -20.79
CA ALA A 10 -7.29 -6.12 -21.54
C ALA A 10 -6.14 -5.90 -20.55
N THR A 11 -5.29 -6.90 -20.39
CA THR A 11 -4.01 -6.76 -19.68
C THR A 11 -3.03 -6.01 -20.57
N GLY A 12 -3.02 -4.68 -20.45
CA GLY A 12 -1.98 -3.83 -21.03
C GLY A 12 -0.68 -3.99 -20.23
N LYS A 13 0.30 -4.69 -20.81
CA LYS A 13 1.70 -4.54 -20.43
C LYS A 13 2.22 -3.23 -21.02
N PRO A 14 2.89 -2.35 -20.25
CA PRO A 14 3.52 -1.19 -20.84
C PRO A 14 4.73 -1.65 -21.67
N ALA A 15 4.64 -1.41 -22.97
CA ALA A 15 5.76 -1.40 -23.89
C ALA A 15 6.71 -0.27 -23.50
N LEU A 16 7.78 -0.62 -22.79
CA LEU A 16 8.96 0.23 -22.61
C LEU A 16 10.22 -0.58 -22.91
N GLN A 17 10.26 -1.11 -24.14
CA GLN A 17 11.52 -1.50 -24.77
C GLN A 17 11.50 -0.98 -26.20
N LEU A 18 12.64 -0.43 -26.62
CA LEU A 18 13.01 -0.03 -27.98
C LEU A 18 12.50 1.33 -28.47
N LEU A 19 13.09 2.40 -27.92
CA LEU A 19 13.27 3.66 -28.66
C LEU A 19 14.63 4.26 -28.29
N PHE A 20 15.73 3.67 -28.75
CA PHE A 20 17.06 4.30 -28.68
C PHE A 20 18.01 3.79 -29.77
N SER A 21 17.56 3.74 -31.03
CA SER A 21 18.45 3.37 -32.14
C SER A 21 18.00 3.94 -33.48
N GLU A 22 17.84 5.26 -33.65
CA GLU A 22 17.74 5.84 -35.01
C GLU A 22 17.84 7.37 -35.02
N ALA A 23 19.05 7.89 -34.90
CA ALA A 23 19.37 9.23 -35.39
C ALA A 23 20.89 9.35 -35.46
N LEU A 24 21.47 9.09 -36.64
CA LEU A 24 22.71 9.68 -37.17
C LEU A 24 23.10 8.96 -38.46
N CYS A 25 22.41 9.28 -39.56
CA CYS A 25 22.97 9.06 -40.89
C CYS A 25 22.43 10.12 -41.86
N GLN A 26 22.95 11.34 -41.74
CA GLN A 26 22.92 12.32 -42.81
C GLN A 26 24.32 12.89 -42.97
N GLN A 27 25.18 12.18 -43.71
CA GLN A 27 26.37 12.78 -44.30
C GLN A 27 26.18 12.81 -45.82
N LYS A 28 25.71 13.99 -46.25
CA LYS A 28 25.49 14.41 -47.63
C LYS A 28 26.86 14.53 -48.32
N HIS A 29 27.26 13.51 -49.08
CA HIS A 29 28.36 13.63 -50.03
C HIS A 29 27.82 14.20 -51.35
N SER A 30 27.95 15.51 -51.53
CA SER A 30 27.92 16.15 -52.85
C SER A 30 29.33 16.14 -53.41
N SER A 31 29.60 15.30 -54.41
CA SER A 31 30.81 15.37 -55.23
C SER A 31 30.37 15.31 -56.69
N ALA A 32 30.13 16.49 -57.26
CA ALA A 32 30.30 16.72 -58.69
C ALA A 32 31.72 17.27 -58.84
N GLU A 33 32.47 16.81 -59.85
CA GLU A 33 33.40 17.59 -60.69
C GLU A 33 33.85 16.69 -61.87
N ASP A 34 33.72 17.24 -63.07
CA ASP A 34 34.13 16.67 -64.36
C ASP A 34 35.66 16.75 -64.57
N PRO A 35 36.25 15.96 -65.49
CA PRO A 35 37.68 15.98 -65.76
C PRO A 35 38.07 17.01 -66.82
N PRO A 36 39.27 17.61 -66.73
CA PRO A 36 40.00 18.02 -67.91
C PRO A 36 41.35 17.34 -68.06
N SER A 37 41.67 17.15 -69.33
CA SER A 37 42.78 16.44 -69.94
C SER A 37 44.17 17.06 -69.75
N LEU A 38 45.17 16.17 -69.76
CA LEU A 38 46.48 16.25 -70.43
C LEU A 38 47.27 17.58 -70.42
N CYS A 39 48.43 17.59 -69.76
CA CYS A 39 49.76 17.62 -70.38
C CYS A 39 50.85 17.98 -69.35
N CYS A 40 51.87 17.13 -69.26
CA CYS A 40 53.09 17.38 -68.50
C CYS A 40 53.95 18.47 -69.15
N PRO A 41 54.77 19.17 -68.35
CA PRO A 41 56.21 19.12 -68.60
C PRO A 41 57.02 18.85 -67.33
N ASN A 42 57.99 17.93 -67.45
CA ASN A 42 58.99 17.62 -66.43
C ASN A 42 59.84 18.86 -66.14
N LYS A 43 59.74 19.39 -64.91
CA LYS A 43 60.77 20.22 -64.29
C LYS A 43 61.29 19.49 -63.07
N ALA A 44 62.61 19.29 -63.07
CA ALA A 44 63.36 18.66 -62.02
C ALA A 44 63.39 19.54 -60.75
N ASP A 45 63.13 18.89 -59.62
CA ASP A 45 63.90 18.99 -58.37
C ASP A 45 63.74 20.17 -57.39
N ASP A 46 62.54 20.76 -57.27
CA ASP A 46 62.13 21.56 -56.10
C ASP A 46 60.75 21.14 -55.52
N THR A 47 60.08 20.17 -56.13
CA THR A 47 58.72 19.72 -55.79
C THR A 47 58.65 18.82 -54.56
N GLN A 48 59.77 18.19 -54.16
CA GLN A 48 59.82 17.30 -52.98
C GLN A 48 59.69 18.06 -51.64
N GLY A 49 60.13 19.32 -51.57
CA GLY A 49 59.96 20.15 -50.38
C GLY A 49 58.49 20.53 -50.15
N ALA A 50 57.79 20.98 -51.21
CA ALA A 50 56.39 21.38 -51.13
C ALA A 50 55.43 20.22 -50.83
N THR A 51 55.72 19.00 -51.30
CA THR A 51 54.91 17.81 -50.97
C THR A 51 55.13 17.34 -49.53
N MET A 52 56.35 17.45 -49.00
CA MET A 52 56.65 17.14 -47.60
C MET A 52 55.96 18.12 -46.65
N ASP A 53 56.00 19.42 -46.94
CA ASP A 53 55.33 20.44 -46.13
C ASP A 53 53.81 20.23 -46.08
N HIS A 54 53.20 19.84 -47.21
CA HIS A 54 51.79 19.49 -47.23
C HIS A 54 51.47 18.26 -46.35
N ILE A 55 52.29 17.22 -46.40
CA ILE A 55 52.10 16.02 -45.56
C ILE A 55 52.21 16.39 -44.08
N LEU A 56 53.20 17.21 -43.69
CA LEU A 56 53.35 17.69 -42.31
C LEU A 56 52.14 18.52 -41.87
N GLN A 57 51.60 19.34 -42.76
CA GLN A 57 50.39 20.11 -42.49
C GLN A 57 49.16 19.22 -42.27
N GLU A 58 48.96 18.19 -43.08
CA GLU A 58 47.87 17.20 -42.91
C GLU A 58 48.03 16.41 -41.60
N ILE A 59 49.24 15.96 -41.27
CA ILE A 59 49.52 15.29 -39.99
C ILE A 59 49.14 16.21 -38.82
N SER A 60 49.52 17.50 -38.88
CA SER A 60 49.16 18.47 -37.84
C SER A 60 47.64 18.71 -37.74
N ALA A 61 46.92 18.65 -38.85
CA ALA A 61 45.47 18.78 -38.88
C ALA A 61 44.79 17.55 -38.26
N VAL A 62 45.29 16.35 -38.58
CA VAL A 62 44.83 15.09 -37.99
C VAL A 62 45.11 15.06 -36.49
N SER A 63 46.29 15.47 -36.04
CA SER A 63 46.64 15.54 -34.61
C SER A 63 45.69 16.46 -33.84
N ARG A 64 45.41 17.66 -34.36
CA ARG A 64 44.44 18.58 -33.73
C ARG A 64 43.03 18.00 -33.66
N LYS A 65 42.61 17.27 -34.70
CA LYS A 65 41.31 16.60 -34.70
C LYS A 65 41.23 15.47 -33.68
N LEU A 66 42.32 14.68 -33.53
CA LEU A 66 42.45 13.66 -32.50
C LEU A 66 42.38 14.25 -31.09
N GLU A 67 43.09 15.35 -30.82
CA GLU A 67 43.00 16.08 -29.55
C GLU A 67 41.57 16.59 -29.28
N GLY A 68 40.91 17.14 -30.32
CA GLY A 68 39.51 17.55 -30.22
C GLY A 68 38.58 16.39 -29.86
N MET A 69 38.76 15.23 -30.51
CA MET A 69 38.00 14.02 -30.21
C MET A 69 38.26 13.52 -28.79
N ASP A 70 39.52 13.53 -28.33
CA ASP A 70 39.89 13.10 -26.98
C ASP A 70 39.21 13.97 -25.91
N ASN A 71 39.19 15.30 -26.11
CA ASN A 71 38.47 16.22 -25.24
C ASN A 71 36.96 15.94 -25.20
N THR A 72 36.34 15.66 -26.35
CA THR A 72 34.91 15.29 -26.39
C THR A 72 34.65 13.96 -25.70
N MET A 73 35.56 12.99 -25.83
CA MET A 73 35.44 11.69 -25.18
C MET A 73 35.51 11.83 -23.65
N VAL A 74 36.44 12.65 -23.15
CA VAL A 74 36.54 12.96 -21.71
C VAL A 74 35.27 13.62 -21.19
N ALA A 75 34.69 14.58 -21.93
CA ALA A 75 33.44 15.24 -21.56
C ALA A 75 32.26 14.25 -21.50
N LEU A 76 32.13 13.39 -22.52
CA LEU A 76 31.08 12.37 -22.55
C LEU A 76 31.24 11.35 -21.41
N MET A 77 32.48 10.97 -21.07
CA MET A 77 32.72 10.08 -19.93
C MET A 77 32.33 10.73 -18.60
N ALA A 78 32.55 12.04 -18.45
CA ALA A 78 32.13 12.77 -17.26
C ALA A 78 30.59 12.84 -17.15
N GLU A 79 29.91 13.16 -18.24
CA GLU A 79 28.45 13.19 -18.30
C GLU A 79 27.84 11.80 -18.04
N THR A 80 28.41 10.76 -18.63
CA THR A 80 27.98 9.36 -18.40
C THR A 80 28.11 8.97 -16.93
N ARG A 81 29.21 9.37 -16.27
CA ARG A 81 29.36 9.14 -14.82
C ARG A 81 28.33 9.89 -14.01
N SER A 82 28.02 11.14 -14.37
CA SER A 82 26.96 11.93 -13.72
C SER A 82 25.61 11.22 -13.83
N MET A 83 25.24 10.78 -15.03
CA MET A 83 24.00 10.03 -15.25
C MET A 83 23.96 8.73 -14.44
N CYS A 84 25.07 8.01 -14.32
CA CYS A 84 25.13 6.82 -13.47
C CYS A 84 24.84 7.14 -11.99
N LEU A 85 25.34 8.27 -11.48
CA LEU A 85 25.06 8.71 -10.11
C LEU A 85 23.58 9.10 -9.92
N ASP A 86 23.00 9.79 -10.90
CA ASP A 86 21.58 10.16 -10.85
C ASP A 86 20.69 8.91 -10.88
N ILE A 87 21.02 7.93 -11.73
CA ILE A 87 20.30 6.65 -11.81
C ILE A 87 20.36 5.90 -10.49
N THR A 88 21.53 5.81 -9.83
CA THR A 88 21.63 5.14 -8.52
C THR A 88 20.87 5.91 -7.43
N GLY A 89 20.87 7.25 -7.50
CA GLY A 89 20.04 8.11 -6.66
C GLY A 89 18.55 7.80 -6.82
N PHE A 90 18.07 7.72 -8.06
CA PHE A 90 16.67 7.37 -8.33
C PHE A 90 16.32 5.95 -7.90
N GLN A 91 17.22 4.98 -8.09
CA GLN A 91 17.00 3.62 -7.60
C GLN A 91 16.80 3.59 -6.09
N SER A 92 17.64 4.31 -5.34
CA SER A 92 17.48 4.41 -3.88
C SER A 92 16.16 5.07 -3.48
N GLN A 93 15.72 6.12 -4.19
CA GLN A 93 14.45 6.78 -3.93
C GLN A 93 13.26 5.86 -4.21
N ILE A 94 13.30 5.13 -5.33
CA ILE A 94 12.24 4.17 -5.71
C ILE A 94 12.14 3.06 -4.66
N SER A 95 13.26 2.46 -4.23
CA SER A 95 13.24 1.45 -3.17
C SER A 95 12.65 1.98 -1.86
N GLY A 96 12.95 3.24 -1.50
CA GLY A 96 12.35 3.89 -0.34
C GLY A 96 10.85 4.13 -0.48
N LEU A 97 10.37 4.48 -1.67
CA LEU A 97 8.94 4.61 -1.97
C LEU A 97 8.22 3.27 -1.91
N ASP A 98 8.80 2.21 -2.49
CA ASP A 98 8.22 0.86 -2.46
C ASP A 98 8.04 0.36 -1.03
N GLN A 99 9.03 0.59 -0.15
CA GLN A 99 8.92 0.23 1.27
C GLN A 99 7.80 0.99 1.98
N ARG A 100 7.63 2.29 1.67
CA ARG A 100 6.55 3.10 2.23
C ARG A 100 5.18 2.65 1.73
N VAL A 101 5.07 2.31 0.45
CA VAL A 101 3.84 1.76 -0.14
C VAL A 101 3.47 0.45 0.54
N ALA A 102 4.40 -0.50 0.67
CA ALA A 102 4.16 -1.75 1.37
C ALA A 102 3.70 -1.54 2.84
N THR A 103 4.28 -0.55 3.52
CA THR A 103 3.86 -0.18 4.88
C THR A 103 2.43 0.37 4.91
N VAL A 104 2.06 1.23 3.96
CA VAL A 104 0.69 1.77 3.88
C VAL A 104 -0.31 0.66 3.53
N GLU A 105 0.02 -0.24 2.61
CA GLU A 105 -0.85 -1.35 2.22
C GLU A 105 -1.15 -2.27 3.42
N THR A 106 -0.13 -2.61 4.21
CA THR A 106 -0.32 -3.42 5.43
C THR A 106 -1.16 -2.70 6.48
N GLN A 107 -1.01 -1.38 6.64
CA GLN A 107 -1.85 -0.59 7.54
C GLN A 107 -3.31 -0.57 7.09
N VAL A 108 -3.57 -0.34 5.80
CA VAL A 108 -4.92 -0.33 5.22
C VAL A 108 -5.59 -1.69 5.42
N ALA A 109 -4.90 -2.80 5.15
CA ALA A 109 -5.42 -4.15 5.42
C ALA A 109 -5.79 -4.34 6.89
N SER A 110 -4.97 -3.83 7.81
CA SER A 110 -5.28 -3.89 9.25
C SER A 110 -6.49 -3.05 9.65
N TRP A 111 -6.80 -1.96 8.93
CA TRP A 111 -7.99 -1.15 9.18
C TRP A 111 -9.24 -1.86 8.66
N THR A 112 -9.17 -2.48 7.48
CA THR A 112 -10.30 -3.24 6.95
C THR A 112 -10.69 -4.41 7.84
N ASP A 113 -9.71 -5.09 8.46
CA ASP A 113 -9.98 -6.16 9.42
C ASP A 113 -10.68 -5.64 10.68
N ARG A 114 -10.23 -4.48 11.20
CA ARG A 114 -10.87 -3.83 12.36
C ARG A 114 -12.29 -3.37 12.05
N ASP A 115 -12.54 -2.82 10.87
CA ASP A 115 -13.89 -2.41 10.46
C ASP A 115 -14.85 -3.60 10.40
N LEU A 116 -14.37 -4.75 9.91
CA LEU A 116 -15.15 -5.99 9.90
C LEU A 116 -15.45 -6.48 11.32
N GLU A 117 -14.48 -6.40 12.23
CA GLU A 117 -14.68 -6.71 13.65
C GLU A 117 -15.70 -5.76 14.30
N LEU A 118 -15.62 -4.46 14.02
CA LEU A 118 -16.59 -3.48 14.53
C LEU A 118 -18.00 -3.74 14.02
N LEU A 119 -18.17 -4.08 12.74
CA LEU A 119 -19.47 -4.47 12.18
C LEU A 119 -20.03 -5.73 12.87
N HIS A 120 -19.18 -6.73 13.12
CA HIS A 120 -19.58 -7.94 13.83
C HIS A 120 -20.00 -7.66 15.29
N LEU A 121 -19.22 -6.86 16.01
CA LEU A 121 -19.53 -6.46 17.38
C LEU A 121 -20.83 -5.65 17.43
N ARG A 122 -21.04 -4.75 16.48
CA ARG A 122 -22.29 -3.98 16.37
C ARG A 122 -23.49 -4.88 16.12
N SER A 123 -23.37 -5.85 15.21
CA SER A 123 -24.44 -6.82 14.93
C SER A 123 -24.81 -7.63 16.19
N LYS A 124 -23.80 -8.10 16.94
CA LYS A 124 -24.02 -8.79 18.22
C LYS A 124 -24.70 -7.91 19.26
N LEU A 125 -24.30 -6.65 19.36
CA LEU A 125 -24.90 -5.71 20.30
C LEU A 125 -26.37 -5.49 19.98
N THR A 126 -26.71 -5.32 18.69
CA THR A 126 -28.10 -5.19 18.23
C THR A 126 -28.91 -6.47 18.53
N ASP A 127 -28.38 -7.67 18.25
CA ASP A 127 -29.07 -8.93 18.59
C ASP A 127 -29.31 -9.07 20.11
N LEU A 128 -28.34 -8.69 20.93
CA LEU A 128 -28.49 -8.70 22.39
C LEU A 128 -29.52 -7.67 22.87
N GLU A 129 -29.52 -6.48 22.28
CA GLU A 129 -30.50 -5.44 22.57
C GLU A 129 -31.91 -5.91 22.20
N ASP A 130 -32.09 -6.46 21.00
CA ASP A 130 -33.38 -6.97 20.52
C ASP A 130 -33.89 -8.10 21.41
N ARG A 131 -33.04 -9.08 21.76
CA ARG A 131 -33.42 -10.15 22.70
C ARG A 131 -33.74 -9.62 24.09
N GLY A 132 -33.00 -8.60 24.55
CA GLY A 132 -33.28 -7.91 25.81
C GLY A 132 -34.65 -7.25 25.81
N ARG A 133 -35.02 -6.60 24.70
CA ARG A 133 -36.34 -5.97 24.53
C ARG A 133 -37.46 -6.99 24.40
N LEU A 134 -37.24 -8.10 23.69
CA LEU A 134 -38.22 -9.18 23.55
C LEU A 134 -38.50 -9.91 24.88
N ASN A 135 -37.52 -9.98 25.78
CA ASN A 135 -37.72 -10.55 27.11
C ASN A 135 -38.49 -9.62 28.06
N ASN A 136 -38.60 -8.34 27.73
CA ASN A 136 -39.38 -7.37 28.49
C ASN A 136 -40.74 -7.17 27.82
N ASN A 137 -41.74 -7.93 28.25
CA ASN A 137 -43.11 -7.70 27.81
C ASN A 137 -43.65 -6.40 28.42
N HIS A 138 -43.87 -5.39 27.58
CA HIS A 138 -44.47 -4.13 28.01
C HIS A 138 -45.99 -4.26 27.99
N LEU A 139 -46.58 -4.39 29.18
CA LEU A 139 -48.02 -4.35 29.39
C LEU A 139 -48.46 -2.88 29.45
N LEU A 140 -48.84 -2.32 28.30
CA LEU A 140 -49.33 -0.93 28.18
C LEU A 140 -50.85 -0.88 28.20
N GLY A 141 -51.43 0.21 28.74
CA GLY A 141 -52.88 0.46 28.72
C GLY A 141 -53.65 -0.04 29.95
N PHE A 142 -52.96 -0.39 31.03
CA PHE A 142 -53.61 -0.67 32.31
C PHE A 142 -54.06 0.66 32.96
N PRO A 143 -55.32 0.76 33.43
CA PRO A 143 -55.75 1.94 34.17
C PRO A 143 -54.97 2.03 35.49
N GLU A 144 -54.34 3.17 35.76
CA GLU A 144 -53.61 3.39 37.00
C GLU A 144 -54.56 3.33 38.20
N GLY A 145 -54.17 2.64 39.28
CA GLY A 145 -54.90 2.63 40.56
C GLY A 145 -55.96 1.52 40.75
N VAL A 146 -56.24 0.69 39.74
CA VAL A 146 -57.14 -0.48 39.92
C VAL A 146 -56.42 -1.74 40.44
N GLU A 147 -55.10 -1.69 40.53
CA GLU A 147 -54.23 -2.83 40.84
C GLU A 147 -54.31 -3.26 42.32
N GLY A 148 -54.79 -2.37 43.20
CA GLY A 148 -54.83 -2.61 44.63
C GLY A 148 -53.43 -2.69 45.26
N ALA A 149 -53.31 -3.40 46.39
CA ALA A 149 -52.03 -3.53 47.11
C ALA A 149 -51.10 -4.63 46.55
N ASP A 150 -51.62 -5.54 45.72
CA ASP A 150 -50.87 -6.67 45.16
C ASP A 150 -51.08 -6.81 43.65
N ILE A 151 -50.10 -6.34 42.88
CA ILE A 151 -50.08 -6.34 41.41
C ILE A 151 -50.16 -7.77 40.85
N PHE A 152 -49.61 -8.77 41.53
CA PHE A 152 -49.59 -10.15 41.03
C PHE A 152 -50.98 -10.79 41.05
N SER A 153 -51.77 -10.51 42.09
CA SER A 153 -53.15 -10.99 42.18
C SER A 153 -54.00 -10.36 41.08
N TYR A 154 -53.87 -9.05 40.86
CA TYR A 154 -54.56 -8.35 39.77
C TYR A 154 -54.18 -8.90 38.38
N LEU A 155 -52.89 -9.08 38.10
CA LEU A 155 -52.43 -9.66 36.83
C LEU A 155 -52.92 -11.09 36.64
N ARG A 156 -52.96 -11.92 37.68
CA ARG A 156 -53.47 -13.30 37.62
C ARG A 156 -54.95 -13.34 37.22
N ASP A 157 -55.74 -12.37 37.66
CA ASP A 157 -57.17 -12.33 37.35
C ASP A 157 -57.47 -11.74 35.96
N ILE A 158 -56.59 -10.87 35.44
CA ILE A 158 -56.82 -10.17 34.18
C ILE A 158 -56.17 -10.88 32.98
N LEU A 159 -55.01 -11.52 33.15
CA LEU A 159 -54.31 -12.22 32.07
C LEU A 159 -55.15 -13.32 31.37
N PRO A 160 -55.92 -14.16 32.09
CA PRO A 160 -56.79 -15.14 31.44
C PRO A 160 -57.93 -14.50 30.65
N LYS A 161 -58.40 -13.32 31.07
CA LYS A 161 -59.48 -12.58 30.39
C LYS A 161 -59.00 -11.90 29.10
N LEU A 162 -57.71 -11.55 29.02
CA LEU A 162 -57.11 -10.92 27.84
C LEU A 162 -56.58 -11.91 26.82
N THR A 163 -56.11 -13.08 27.26
CA THR A 163 -55.37 -13.99 26.38
C THR A 163 -56.20 -15.17 25.86
N ASP A 164 -57.42 -15.40 26.38
CA ASP A 164 -58.22 -16.62 26.14
C ASP A 164 -57.46 -17.94 26.37
N ILE A 165 -56.26 -17.87 26.96
CA ILE A 165 -55.43 -19.01 27.31
C ILE A 165 -55.79 -19.37 28.75
N THR A 166 -56.34 -20.57 28.94
CA THR A 166 -56.48 -21.18 30.25
C THR A 166 -55.09 -21.38 30.85
N VAL A 167 -54.72 -20.53 31.80
CA VAL A 167 -53.41 -20.60 32.45
C VAL A 167 -53.32 -21.91 33.22
N ASP A 168 -52.48 -22.82 32.70
CA ASP A 168 -52.23 -24.11 33.32
C ASP A 168 -51.64 -23.89 34.73
N PRO A 169 -52.11 -24.57 35.80
CA PRO A 169 -51.69 -24.30 37.19
C PRO A 169 -50.17 -24.43 37.42
N LEU A 170 -49.45 -25.08 36.50
CA LEU A 170 -48.00 -25.28 36.52
C LEU A 170 -47.18 -23.98 36.33
N TRP A 171 -47.78 -22.89 35.84
CA TRP A 171 -47.12 -21.58 35.77
C TRP A 171 -46.68 -21.08 37.15
N ASN A 172 -47.49 -21.33 38.18
CA ASN A 172 -47.22 -20.89 39.55
C ASN A 172 -45.99 -21.56 40.18
N SER A 173 -45.60 -22.73 39.68
CA SER A 173 -44.45 -23.49 40.21
C SER A 173 -43.13 -23.09 39.56
N ARG A 174 -43.13 -22.56 38.33
CA ARG A 174 -41.90 -22.13 37.62
C ARG A 174 -41.56 -20.65 37.84
N GLY A 175 -42.57 -19.80 38.05
CA GLY A 175 -42.35 -18.37 38.29
C GLY A 175 -41.69 -18.02 39.63
N ARG A 176 -41.82 -18.88 40.66
CA ARG A 176 -41.25 -18.62 42.00
C ARG A 176 -39.78 -19.01 42.17
N THR A 177 -39.26 -19.94 41.39
CA THR A 177 -37.88 -20.45 41.58
C THR A 177 -36.83 -19.76 40.71
N ASP A 178 -37.21 -19.18 39.57
CA ASP A 178 -36.22 -18.64 38.61
C ASP A 178 -35.98 -17.12 38.72
N TRP A 179 -36.79 -16.40 39.52
CA TRP A 179 -36.66 -14.96 39.76
C TRP A 179 -35.95 -14.60 41.08
N ALA A 180 -35.47 -15.59 41.82
CA ALA A 180 -34.49 -15.30 42.88
C ALA A 180 -33.27 -14.61 42.23
N PRO A 181 -32.63 -13.62 42.88
CA PRO A 181 -31.42 -13.00 42.34
C PRO A 181 -30.43 -14.12 42.06
N ARG A 182 -30.13 -14.41 40.79
CA ARG A 182 -29.08 -15.37 40.45
C ARG A 182 -27.82 -14.88 41.12
N ASP A 183 -27.33 -15.64 42.09
CA ASP A 183 -26.16 -15.29 42.84
C ASP A 183 -25.04 -15.00 41.84
N ARG A 184 -24.44 -13.81 41.94
CA ARG A 184 -23.43 -13.31 41.00
C ARG A 184 -22.23 -14.28 40.94
N ARG A 185 -22.04 -15.08 42.00
CA ARG A 185 -21.04 -16.15 42.11
C ARG A 185 -21.35 -17.37 41.24
N GLU A 186 -22.63 -17.68 41.01
CA GLU A 186 -23.05 -18.84 40.22
C GLU A 186 -22.93 -18.57 38.70
N MET A 187 -23.09 -17.31 38.27
CA MET A 187 -22.77 -16.91 36.90
C MET A 187 -21.26 -16.99 36.60
N ALA A 188 -20.40 -16.67 37.58
CA ALA A 188 -18.95 -16.80 37.42
C ALA A 188 -18.50 -18.27 37.32
N ALA A 189 -19.19 -19.19 38.00
CA ALA A 189 -18.90 -20.62 37.93
C ALA A 189 -19.38 -21.28 36.63
N ARG A 190 -20.46 -20.78 36.02
CA ARG A 190 -20.96 -21.25 34.71
C ARG A 190 -20.28 -20.59 33.52
N SER A 191 -19.61 -19.47 33.73
CA SER A 191 -18.76 -18.86 32.72
C SER A 191 -17.47 -19.69 32.61
N ASN A 192 -17.56 -20.79 31.87
CA ASN A 192 -16.41 -21.47 31.27
C ASN A 192 -15.81 -20.58 30.16
N TYR A 193 -15.58 -19.30 30.45
CA TYR A 193 -14.57 -18.53 29.76
C TYR A 193 -13.26 -19.15 30.19
N ARG A 194 -12.80 -20.07 29.35
CA ARG A 194 -11.40 -20.43 29.21
C ARG A 194 -10.64 -19.12 29.05
N LEU A 195 -10.23 -18.56 30.18
CA LEU A 195 -9.23 -17.51 30.27
C LEU A 195 -7.98 -18.14 29.63
N TYR A 196 -7.85 -17.96 28.32
CA TYR A 196 -6.55 -17.93 27.70
C TYR A 196 -5.85 -16.74 28.35
N ALA A 197 -5.14 -17.01 29.43
CA ALA A 197 -4.00 -16.22 29.82
C ALA A 197 -3.00 -16.33 28.66
N MET A 198 -3.21 -15.53 27.61
CA MET A 198 -2.12 -15.12 26.76
C MET A 198 -1.24 -14.27 27.65
N THR A 199 -0.24 -14.90 28.25
CA THR A 199 0.96 -14.22 28.72
C THR A 199 1.51 -13.46 27.53
N PHE A 200 1.16 -12.18 27.43
CA PHE A 200 1.91 -11.22 26.65
C PHE A 200 3.30 -11.17 27.28
N ALA A 201 4.24 -11.90 26.70
CA ALA A 201 5.65 -11.65 26.92
C ALA A 201 5.88 -10.18 26.56
N ALA A 202 6.20 -9.37 27.56
CA ALA A 202 6.60 -8.00 27.35
C ALA A 202 7.76 -8.00 26.33
N PRO A 203 7.72 -7.16 25.28
CA PRO A 203 8.88 -7.00 24.42
C PRO A 203 10.05 -6.51 25.29
N PRO A 204 11.27 -7.05 25.12
CA PRO A 204 12.43 -6.53 25.82
C PRO A 204 12.54 -5.05 25.47
N THR A 205 12.40 -4.20 26.49
CA THR A 205 12.70 -2.78 26.41
C THR A 205 14.13 -2.64 25.91
N ALA A 206 14.29 -2.08 24.71
CA ALA A 206 15.56 -1.61 24.22
C ALA A 206 16.09 -0.58 25.24
N THR A 207 17.02 -1.01 26.07
CA THR A 207 17.86 -0.13 26.87
C THR A 207 18.79 0.58 25.90
N ASP A 208 18.35 1.76 25.47
CA ASP A 208 19.21 2.78 24.91
C ASP A 208 20.09 3.29 26.06
N GLY A 209 21.31 2.76 26.10
CA GLY A 209 22.32 3.00 27.12
C GLY A 209 23.60 3.50 26.46
N SER A 210 23.54 4.71 25.94
CA SER A 210 24.67 5.51 25.48
C SER A 210 25.64 5.80 26.63
N ASN A 211 26.75 5.06 26.75
CA ASN A 211 27.97 5.60 27.37
C ASN A 211 29.23 4.74 27.17
N THR A 212 30.07 5.08 26.18
CA THR A 212 31.52 4.88 26.31
C THR A 212 32.28 5.96 25.54
N ARG A 213 32.55 7.04 26.28
CA ARG A 213 33.90 7.55 26.59
C ARG A 213 34.82 7.88 25.41
N ALA A 214 34.86 9.17 25.08
CA ALA A 214 35.98 9.83 24.43
C ALA A 214 37.29 9.60 25.20
N ALA A 215 38.34 9.23 24.47
CA ALA A 215 39.71 9.20 24.95
C ALA A 215 40.31 10.63 24.99
N PRO A 216 41.17 10.95 25.98
CA PRO A 216 41.84 12.23 26.03
C PRO A 216 43.07 12.25 25.10
N ILE A 217 43.27 13.44 24.55
CA ILE A 217 44.42 13.89 23.77
C ILE A 217 45.67 13.87 24.66
N GLY A 218 46.74 13.28 24.13
CA GLY A 218 48.12 13.36 24.58
C GLY A 218 49.02 13.09 23.39
#